data_AF-A0AAF3FNN4-F1
#
_entry.id   AF-A0AAF3FNN4-F1
#
_cell.length_a   1.000
_cell.length_b   1.000
_cell.length_c   1.000
_cell.angle_alpha   90.00
_cell.angle_beta   90.00
_cell.angle_gamma   90.00
#
_symmetry.space_group_name_H-M   'P 1'
#
loop_
_entity.id
_entity.type
_entity.pdbx_description
1 polymer ?
#
loop_
_entity_poly.entity_id
_entity_poly.type
_entity_poly.pdbx_seq_one_letter_code
_entity_poly.pdbx_strand_id
1 'polypeptide(L)'
;MLSRFAINFQPVRLFSQSVARNARFGGQGPSGFGSRFSEQTGFGFRARTGPTLKERLLGPTTGKPYIYGTYALIGASALGIGSLAYYGLGLSSERSILQNSTMWPQYVKDRLHSTYGYLAAGLGLTAASGMAASRSALIMRLTASGSILGMFATLAVIIGTGAVVRSIPYENTVAKHVAWAVHCGALGAVLAPMVFLGGPVLMRAAWYTAGIVAGLSATAICAPSDKYLMMAGPLAMGLGVVFVSNIGCFFFPPHTALGAGLASIVVYGGLILFSAFLLFNTQRLVKQAELHPHQSQYYGEQQHYGGQMEYGAFDPINAQLSIYMNVLNIFMRMAMILSGFGGQRRK
;
A
#
# COMPACT_ATOMS: atom_id res chain seq x y z
N MET A 1 -43.46 -43.66 -6.78
CA MET A 1 -42.97 -43.85 -5.40
C MET A 1 -42.11 -42.63 -5.07
N LEU A 2 -42.72 -41.59 -4.48
CA LEU A 2 -42.78 -41.37 -3.02
C LEU A 2 -41.35 -41.11 -2.50
N SER A 3 -40.92 -39.86 -2.29
CA SER A 3 -41.39 -38.92 -1.27
C SER A 3 -41.26 -39.46 0.16
N ARG A 4 -40.81 -38.56 1.05
CA ARG A 4 -40.78 -38.63 2.53
C ARG A 4 -39.45 -39.08 3.16
N PHE A 5 -38.70 -38.09 3.62
CA PHE A 5 -38.61 -37.90 5.07
C PHE A 5 -39.04 -36.46 5.39
N ALA A 6 -40.26 -36.34 5.89
CA ALA A 6 -40.81 -35.17 6.57
C ALA A 6 -41.41 -35.69 7.88
N ILE A 7 -41.17 -34.96 8.96
CA ILE A 7 -41.94 -34.79 10.22
C ILE A 7 -41.09 -33.73 10.97
N ASN A 8 -41.38 -32.42 10.98
CA ASN A 8 -42.56 -31.64 11.36
C ASN A 8 -42.86 -31.70 12.87
N PHE A 9 -42.76 -30.56 13.57
CA PHE A 9 -43.66 -30.09 14.66
C PHE A 9 -43.21 -28.70 15.17
N GLN A 10 -43.72 -27.65 14.51
CA GLN A 10 -44.58 -26.55 14.98
C GLN A 10 -44.61 -26.06 16.48
N PRO A 11 -45.24 -24.89 16.79
CA PRO A 11 -44.62 -23.72 17.43
C PRO A 11 -45.27 -23.27 18.76
N VAL A 12 -44.59 -22.47 19.60
CA VAL A 12 -45.23 -21.78 20.74
C VAL A 12 -44.56 -20.43 21.08
N ARG A 13 -45.31 -19.34 20.79
CA ARG A 13 -45.66 -18.14 21.60
C ARG A 13 -44.52 -17.29 22.24
N LEU A 14 -44.36 -16.03 21.82
CA LEU A 14 -45.00 -14.80 22.38
C LEU A 14 -44.48 -14.41 23.78
N PHE A 15 -43.66 -13.36 23.85
CA PHE A 15 -43.58 -12.31 24.89
C PHE A 15 -42.50 -11.33 24.37
N SER A 16 -42.58 -10.01 24.41
CA SER A 16 -43.62 -9.03 24.69
C SER A 16 -43.01 -7.68 24.27
N GLN A 17 -43.83 -6.76 23.77
CA GLN A 17 -43.43 -5.36 23.69
C GLN A 17 -43.19 -4.85 25.11
N SER A 18 -42.01 -4.28 25.40
CA SER A 18 -41.81 -3.15 26.34
C SER A 18 -40.34 -3.04 26.72
N VAL A 19 -39.64 -2.02 26.21
CA VAL A 19 -38.93 -1.03 27.06
C VAL A 19 -38.88 0.27 26.24
N ALA A 20 -40.03 0.91 26.14
CA ALA A 20 -40.04 2.36 26.12
C ALA A 20 -39.69 2.82 27.53
N ARG A 21 -38.78 3.79 27.64
CA ARG A 21 -38.63 4.70 28.80
C ARG A 21 -38.14 4.06 30.11
N ASN A 22 -36.89 4.35 30.47
CA ASN A 22 -36.58 4.72 31.86
C ASN A 22 -35.25 5.49 31.94
N ALA A 23 -35.39 6.83 31.98
CA ALA A 23 -34.44 7.74 32.60
C ALA A 23 -35.16 9.08 32.81
N ARG A 24 -36.12 9.10 33.73
CA ARG A 24 -36.65 10.34 34.31
C ARG A 24 -36.60 10.23 35.82
N PHE A 25 -35.88 11.20 36.39
CA PHE A 25 -35.88 11.61 37.77
C PHE A 25 -37.29 11.69 38.38
N GLY A 26 -37.39 11.40 39.67
CA GLY A 26 -38.57 11.73 40.48
C GLY A 26 -38.70 10.87 41.71
N GLY A 27 -37.90 11.16 42.75
CA GLY A 27 -38.08 10.58 44.07
C GLY A 27 -39.27 11.20 44.79
N GLN A 28 -40.07 10.37 45.45
CA GLN A 28 -40.97 10.82 46.50
C GLN A 28 -41.21 9.65 47.48
N GLY A 29 -40.64 9.79 48.68
CA GLY A 29 -40.91 8.96 49.85
C GLY A 29 -40.63 9.84 51.08
N PRO A 30 -41.58 10.02 52.02
CA PRO A 30 -41.38 10.88 53.18
C PRO A 30 -40.97 10.07 54.41
N SER A 31 -40.09 10.65 55.21
CA SER A 31 -39.61 10.30 56.57
C SER A 31 -38.08 10.23 56.54
N GLY A 32 -37.30 10.89 57.39
CA GLY A 32 -37.56 11.69 58.57
C GLY A 32 -36.22 11.71 59.33
N PHE A 33 -35.85 12.89 59.85
CA PHE A 33 -34.79 13.10 60.84
C PHE A 33 -33.31 12.95 60.40
N GLY A 34 -32.59 14.09 60.36
CA GLY A 34 -31.15 14.15 60.18
C GLY A 34 -30.70 15.58 59.87
N SER A 35 -30.30 16.30 60.91
CA SER A 35 -29.93 17.71 60.96
C SER A 35 -28.88 18.13 59.92
N ARG A 36 -29.24 19.16 59.14
CA ARG A 36 -28.39 19.92 58.23
C ARG A 36 -27.39 20.75 59.02
N PHE A 37 -26.09 20.51 58.84
CA PHE A 37 -25.08 21.55 58.98
C PHE A 37 -24.82 22.17 57.61
N SER A 38 -24.91 23.49 57.59
CA SER A 38 -24.81 24.38 56.44
C SER A 38 -23.34 24.61 56.09
N GLU A 39 -22.90 24.18 54.90
CA GLU A 39 -21.84 24.88 54.16
C GLU A 39 -21.78 24.39 52.70
N GLN A 40 -22.25 25.20 51.75
CA GLN A 40 -21.54 25.48 50.48
C GLN A 40 -22.36 26.40 49.58
N THR A 41 -21.98 27.67 49.67
CA THR A 41 -21.67 28.56 48.55
C THR A 41 -21.52 27.88 47.18
N GLY A 42 -22.13 28.51 46.17
CA GLY A 42 -21.61 28.47 44.80
C GLY A 42 -22.56 27.89 43.75
N PHE A 43 -23.09 28.78 42.92
CA PHE A 43 -23.61 28.47 41.59
C PHE A 43 -22.51 27.81 40.73
N GLY A 44 -22.34 26.50 40.87
CA GLY A 44 -21.39 25.72 40.09
C GLY A 44 -22.02 25.29 38.77
N PHE A 45 -21.76 26.03 37.69
CA PHE A 45 -21.89 25.46 36.34
C PHE A 45 -21.05 24.18 36.29
N ARG A 46 -21.70 23.02 36.22
CA ARG A 46 -21.02 21.75 35.93
C ARG A 46 -20.60 21.78 34.48
N ALA A 47 -19.49 22.46 34.19
CA ALA A 47 -18.77 22.31 32.94
C ALA A 47 -18.41 20.83 32.83
N ARG A 48 -19.09 20.10 31.95
CA ARG A 48 -18.53 18.85 31.43
C ARG A 48 -17.28 19.25 30.68
N THR A 49 -16.13 19.24 31.37
CA THR A 49 -14.84 19.35 30.71
C THR A 49 -14.79 18.22 29.69
N GLY A 50 -15.01 18.56 28.42
CA GLY A 50 -14.86 17.59 27.35
C GLY A 50 -13.45 17.00 27.43
N PRO A 51 -13.25 15.73 27.05
CA PRO A 51 -11.93 15.12 27.10
C PRO A 51 -10.95 16.01 26.35
N THR A 52 -9.81 16.29 26.98
CA THR A 52 -8.79 17.20 26.47
C THR A 52 -8.28 16.72 25.11
N LEU A 53 -7.71 17.60 24.26
CA LEU A 53 -7.17 17.18 22.96
C LEU A 53 -6.19 16.01 23.09
N LYS A 54 -5.35 16.01 24.14
CA LYS A 54 -4.46 14.88 24.45
C LYS A 54 -5.24 13.59 24.72
N GLU A 55 -6.33 13.67 25.47
CA GLU A 55 -7.18 12.54 25.85
C GLU A 55 -8.05 12.01 24.69
N ARG A 56 -8.43 12.87 23.74
CA ARG A 56 -9.10 12.46 22.49
C ARG A 56 -8.14 11.82 21.49
N LEU A 57 -6.89 12.28 21.45
CA LEU A 57 -5.85 11.83 20.52
C LEU A 57 -5.16 10.55 21.00
N LEU A 58 -4.93 10.43 22.30
CA LEU A 58 -4.37 9.23 22.95
C LEU A 58 -5.45 8.28 23.49
N GLY A 59 -6.72 8.68 23.41
CA GLY A 59 -7.84 7.84 23.82
C GLY A 59 -8.01 6.58 22.95
N PRO A 60 -8.73 5.57 23.45
CA PRO A 60 -8.95 4.32 22.74
C PRO A 60 -9.70 4.55 21.42
N THR A 61 -9.16 4.03 20.33
CA THR A 61 -9.73 4.20 19.00
C THR A 61 -11.03 3.40 18.84
N THR A 62 -12.04 4.01 18.21
CA THR A 62 -13.30 3.34 17.82
C THR A 62 -13.16 2.64 16.45
N GLY A 63 -11.96 2.56 15.86
CA GLY A 63 -11.74 1.96 14.53
C GLY A 63 -12.11 2.87 13.34
N LYS A 64 -12.69 4.05 13.60
CA LYS A 64 -13.08 5.04 12.58
C LYS A 64 -11.99 5.36 11.56
N PRO A 65 -10.70 5.51 11.93
CA PRO A 65 -9.65 5.81 10.94
C PRO A 65 -9.47 4.72 9.86
N TYR A 66 -9.68 3.45 10.18
CA TYR A 66 -9.60 2.35 9.20
C TYR A 66 -10.82 2.34 8.28
N ILE A 67 -12.00 2.70 8.79
CA ILE A 67 -13.23 2.86 7.99
C ILE A 67 -13.06 4.00 6.97
N TYR A 68 -12.57 5.16 7.41
CA TYR A 68 -12.30 6.28 6.49
C TYR A 68 -11.25 5.91 5.44
N GLY A 69 -10.19 5.19 5.83
CA GLY A 69 -9.20 4.66 4.89
C GLY A 69 -9.81 3.72 3.86
N THR A 70 -10.76 2.88 4.25
CA THR A 70 -11.49 1.98 3.35
C THR A 70 -12.36 2.75 2.36
N TYR A 71 -13.08 3.78 2.79
CA TYR A 71 -13.86 4.63 1.88
C TYR A 71 -12.97 5.39 0.90
N ALA A 72 -11.83 5.91 1.36
CA ALA A 72 -10.85 6.55 0.49
C ALA A 72 -10.32 5.58 -0.57
N LEU A 73 -10.03 4.32 -0.19
CA LEU A 73 -9.60 3.29 -1.13
C LEU A 73 -10.70 2.98 -2.17
N ILE A 74 -11.94 2.79 -1.75
CA ILE A 74 -13.07 2.55 -2.66
C ILE A 74 -13.23 3.71 -3.64
N GLY A 75 -13.15 4.95 -3.17
CA GLY A 75 -13.20 6.14 -4.02
C GLY A 75 -12.06 6.15 -5.05
N ALA A 76 -10.84 5.87 -4.62
CA ALA A 76 -9.68 5.79 -5.52
C ALA A 76 -9.82 4.66 -6.55
N SER A 77 -10.34 3.49 -6.16
CA SER A 77 -10.61 2.38 -7.08
C SER A 77 -11.69 2.73 -8.10
N ALA A 78 -12.77 3.40 -7.68
CA ALA A 78 -13.81 3.86 -8.58
C ALA A 78 -13.28 4.86 -9.62
N LEU A 79 -12.41 5.78 -9.20
CA LEU A 79 -11.72 6.70 -10.11
C LEU A 79 -10.78 5.95 -11.07
N GLY A 80 -10.04 4.96 -10.58
CA GLY A 80 -9.18 4.11 -11.42
C GLY A 80 -9.97 3.36 -12.51
N ILE A 81 -11.04 2.67 -12.12
CA ILE A 81 -11.91 1.96 -13.07
C ILE A 81 -12.59 2.93 -14.03
N GLY A 82 -13.09 4.07 -13.53
CA GLY A 82 -13.69 5.11 -14.35
C GLY A 82 -12.70 5.68 -15.38
N SER A 83 -11.45 5.90 -14.97
CA SER A 83 -10.39 6.36 -15.88
C SER A 83 -10.06 5.32 -16.94
N LEU A 84 -9.99 4.04 -16.58
CA LEU A 84 -9.79 2.95 -17.53
C LEU A 84 -10.95 2.83 -18.52
N ALA A 85 -12.20 2.95 -18.06
CA ALA A 85 -13.36 2.94 -18.94
C ALA A 85 -13.36 4.14 -19.89
N TYR A 86 -13.05 5.34 -19.38
CA TYR A 86 -13.03 6.56 -20.19
C TYR A 86 -11.93 6.53 -21.26
N TYR A 87 -10.70 6.22 -20.87
CA TYR A 87 -9.56 6.19 -21.80
C TYR A 87 -9.51 4.90 -22.64
N GLY A 88 -9.89 3.77 -22.06
CA GLY A 88 -9.89 2.46 -22.75
C GLY A 88 -10.99 2.34 -23.81
N LEU A 89 -12.15 2.97 -23.62
CA LEU A 89 -13.20 3.04 -24.64
C LEU A 89 -12.93 4.13 -25.71
N GLY A 90 -11.82 4.86 -25.63
CA GLY A 90 -11.44 5.86 -26.63
C GLY A 90 -12.32 7.11 -26.62
N LEU A 91 -12.98 7.42 -25.50
CA LEU A 91 -13.81 8.64 -25.35
C LEU A 91 -12.96 9.93 -25.25
N SER A 92 -11.64 9.79 -25.16
CA SER A 92 -10.69 10.91 -25.18
C SER A 92 -10.19 11.20 -26.59
N SER A 93 -10.16 12.47 -26.98
CA SER A 93 -9.60 12.94 -28.27
C SER A 93 -8.05 12.94 -28.31
N GLU A 94 -7.37 12.66 -27.20
CA GLU A 94 -5.91 12.56 -27.11
C GLU A 94 -5.43 11.15 -27.50
N ARG A 95 -4.27 11.06 -28.18
CA ARG A 95 -3.67 9.76 -28.54
C ARG A 95 -3.23 9.01 -27.28
N SER A 96 -3.83 7.86 -27.02
CA SER A 96 -3.41 6.97 -25.94
C SER A 96 -2.12 6.23 -26.29
N ILE A 97 -1.36 5.82 -25.26
CA ILE A 97 -0.17 4.99 -25.44
C ILE A 97 -0.55 3.67 -26.15
N LEU A 98 -1.74 3.14 -25.87
CA LEU A 98 -2.29 1.96 -26.55
C LEU A 98 -2.44 2.18 -28.07
N GLN A 99 -2.99 3.31 -28.50
CA GLN A 99 -3.12 3.63 -29.93
C GLN A 99 -1.75 3.80 -30.61
N ASN A 100 -0.78 4.36 -29.89
CA ASN A 100 0.60 4.47 -30.38
C ASN A 100 1.32 3.10 -30.43
N SER A 101 0.92 2.16 -29.57
CA SER A 101 1.58 0.86 -29.43
C SER A 101 1.48 -0.06 -30.65
N THR A 102 0.44 0.11 -31.46
CA THR A 102 0.31 -0.57 -32.76
C THR A 102 1.44 -0.19 -33.72
N MET A 103 1.96 1.03 -33.59
CA MET A 103 3.05 1.58 -34.41
C MET A 103 4.43 1.38 -33.77
N TRP A 104 4.53 0.69 -32.62
CA TRP A 104 5.81 0.48 -31.95
C TRP A 104 6.75 -0.43 -32.73
N PRO A 105 7.99 0.01 -32.97
CA PRO A 105 9.06 -0.85 -33.45
C PRO A 105 9.32 -2.03 -32.50
N GLN A 106 9.79 -3.16 -33.04
CA GLN A 106 10.00 -4.39 -32.26
C GLN A 106 10.96 -4.19 -31.07
N TYR A 107 11.99 -3.36 -31.22
CA TYR A 107 12.94 -3.09 -30.13
C TYR A 107 12.28 -2.45 -28.89
N VAL A 108 11.20 -1.66 -29.04
CA VAL A 108 10.49 -1.08 -27.89
C VAL A 108 9.75 -2.19 -27.14
N LYS A 109 9.13 -3.11 -27.88
CA LYS A 109 8.42 -4.26 -27.31
C LYS A 109 9.38 -5.19 -26.59
N ASP A 110 10.55 -5.45 -27.16
CA ASP A 110 11.59 -6.30 -26.54
C ASP A 110 12.14 -5.68 -25.24
N ARG A 111 12.33 -4.36 -25.21
CA ARG A 111 12.73 -3.62 -23.99
C ARG A 111 11.67 -3.69 -22.90
N LEU A 112 10.40 -3.55 -23.24
CA LEU A 112 9.30 -3.70 -22.28
C LEU A 112 9.18 -5.15 -21.79
N HIS A 113 9.24 -6.12 -22.70
CA HIS A 113 9.15 -7.53 -22.39
C HIS A 113 10.28 -7.98 -21.45
N SER A 114 11.53 -7.59 -21.76
CA SER A 114 12.68 -7.87 -20.88
C SER A 114 12.52 -7.20 -19.51
N THR A 115 12.07 -5.94 -19.45
CA THR A 115 11.82 -5.23 -18.18
C THR A 115 10.79 -5.96 -17.31
N TYR A 116 9.66 -6.37 -17.89
CA TYR A 116 8.64 -7.15 -17.16
C TYR A 116 9.11 -8.57 -16.82
N GLY A 117 9.97 -9.17 -17.66
CA GLY A 117 10.62 -10.45 -17.37
C GLY A 117 11.51 -10.37 -16.12
N TYR A 118 12.37 -9.34 -16.03
CA TYR A 118 13.16 -9.09 -14.82
C TYR A 118 12.30 -8.75 -13.61
N LEU A 119 11.19 -8.02 -13.79
CA LEU A 119 10.25 -7.77 -12.70
C LEU A 119 9.67 -9.08 -12.16
N ALA A 120 9.17 -9.96 -13.04
CA ALA A 120 8.59 -11.24 -12.65
C ALA A 120 9.63 -12.17 -11.99
N ALA A 121 10.83 -12.25 -12.58
CA ALA A 121 11.93 -13.01 -12.01
C ALA A 121 12.35 -12.46 -10.64
N GLY A 122 12.36 -11.13 -10.48
CA GLY A 122 12.73 -10.46 -9.23
C GLY A 122 11.71 -10.73 -8.13
N LEU A 123 10.42 -10.71 -8.46
CA LEU A 123 9.35 -11.10 -7.53
C LEU A 123 9.48 -12.58 -7.12
N GLY A 124 9.74 -13.47 -8.07
CA GLY A 124 9.99 -14.90 -7.79
C GLY A 124 11.18 -15.11 -6.86
N LEU A 125 12.29 -14.43 -7.14
CA LEU A 125 13.49 -14.46 -6.31
C LEU A 125 13.26 -13.88 -4.91
N THR A 126 12.47 -12.81 -4.81
CA THR A 126 12.09 -12.20 -3.52
C THR A 126 11.26 -13.17 -2.69
N ALA A 127 10.30 -13.86 -3.31
CA ALA A 127 9.47 -14.86 -2.64
C ALA A 127 10.31 -16.06 -2.18
N ALA A 128 11.20 -16.57 -3.04
CA ALA A 128 12.12 -17.65 -2.70
C ALA A 128 13.04 -17.25 -1.53
N SER A 129 13.63 -16.05 -1.59
CA SER A 129 14.46 -15.50 -0.53
C SER A 129 13.69 -15.33 0.78
N GLY A 130 12.46 -14.78 0.73
CA GLY A 130 11.62 -14.63 1.93
C GLY A 130 11.27 -15.97 2.57
N MET A 131 11.01 -17.00 1.78
CA MET A 131 10.81 -18.37 2.29
C MET A 131 12.07 -18.98 2.88
N ALA A 132 13.24 -18.70 2.31
CA ALA A 132 14.52 -19.14 2.88
C ALA A 132 14.84 -18.39 4.18
N ALA A 133 14.64 -17.08 4.19
CA ALA A 133 14.88 -16.19 5.32
C ALA A 133 13.95 -16.49 6.50
N SER A 134 12.70 -16.88 6.26
CA SER A 134 11.76 -17.22 7.34
C SER A 134 12.16 -18.48 8.12
N ARG A 135 13.02 -19.33 7.55
CA ARG A 135 13.61 -20.50 8.23
C ARG A 135 14.81 -20.12 9.10
N SER A 136 15.38 -18.92 8.93
CA SER A 136 16.54 -18.45 9.70
C SER A 136 16.10 -17.64 10.92
N ALA A 137 16.40 -18.16 12.12
CA ALA A 137 16.07 -17.49 13.38
C ALA A 137 16.79 -16.13 13.54
N LEU A 138 17.99 -15.98 12.98
CA LEU A 138 18.75 -14.72 13.03
C LEU A 138 18.07 -13.65 12.19
N ILE A 139 17.72 -13.97 10.95
CA ILE A 139 17.06 -13.01 10.05
C ILE A 139 15.72 -12.61 10.64
N MET A 140 14.93 -13.60 11.06
CA MET A 140 13.64 -13.36 11.72
C MET A 140 13.83 -12.42 12.93
N ARG A 141 14.78 -12.70 13.83
CA ARG A 141 15.02 -11.86 15.01
C ARG A 141 15.39 -10.43 14.63
N LEU A 142 16.22 -10.23 13.62
CA LEU A 142 16.58 -8.89 13.16
C LEU A 142 15.39 -8.17 12.52
N THR A 143 14.67 -8.82 11.61
CA THR A 143 13.61 -8.19 10.80
C THR A 143 12.28 -8.05 11.54
N ALA A 144 11.99 -8.91 12.51
CA ALA A 144 10.80 -8.81 13.35
C ALA A 144 11.08 -8.14 14.69
N SER A 145 12.34 -7.87 15.04
CA SER A 145 12.60 -6.99 16.17
C SER A 145 12.05 -5.61 15.84
N GLY A 146 11.02 -5.19 16.57
CA GLY A 146 10.49 -3.82 16.50
C GLY A 146 11.47 -2.79 17.07
N SER A 147 12.78 -2.99 16.91
CA SER A 147 13.81 -2.08 17.38
C SER A 147 14.04 -0.98 16.34
N ILE A 148 14.18 0.26 16.81
CA ILE A 148 14.56 1.41 15.98
C ILE A 148 15.85 1.11 15.19
N LEU A 149 16.81 0.43 15.83
CA LEU A 149 18.06 0.03 15.19
C LEU A 149 17.82 -0.97 14.07
N GLY A 150 16.93 -1.95 14.28
CA GLY A 150 16.55 -2.92 13.25
C GLY A 150 15.87 -2.26 12.05
N MET A 151 15.03 -1.25 12.28
CA MET A 151 14.41 -0.46 11.22
C MET A 151 15.44 0.30 10.39
N PHE A 152 16.33 1.08 11.02
CA PHE A 152 17.35 1.82 10.28
C PHE A 152 18.35 0.90 9.59
N ALA A 153 18.70 -0.23 10.19
CA ALA A 153 19.57 -1.22 9.58
C ALA A 153 18.92 -1.83 8.32
N THR A 154 17.67 -2.30 8.41
CA THR A 154 16.96 -2.86 7.25
C THR A 154 16.72 -1.83 6.16
N LEU A 155 16.40 -0.57 6.54
CA LEU A 155 16.29 0.55 5.60
C LEU A 155 17.61 0.83 4.89
N ALA A 156 18.72 0.91 5.64
CA ALA A 156 20.04 1.14 5.07
C ALA A 156 20.45 0.01 4.11
N VAL A 157 20.14 -1.25 4.44
CA VAL A 157 20.40 -2.40 3.55
C VAL A 157 19.58 -2.29 2.26
N ILE A 158 18.28 -1.97 2.34
CA ILE A 158 17.43 -1.85 1.15
C ILE A 158 17.90 -0.69 0.26
N ILE A 159 18.15 0.48 0.84
CA ILE A 159 18.62 1.65 0.10
C ILE A 159 20.00 1.40 -0.49
N GLY A 160 20.93 0.84 0.30
CA GLY A 160 22.29 0.54 -0.11
C GLY A 160 22.35 -0.47 -1.25
N THR A 161 21.70 -1.62 -1.10
CA THR A 161 21.63 -2.64 -2.17
C THR A 161 20.95 -2.09 -3.42
N GLY A 162 19.90 -1.28 -3.27
CA GLY A 162 19.23 -0.63 -4.40
C GLY A 162 20.06 0.46 -5.07
N ALA A 163 20.96 1.13 -4.34
CA ALA A 163 21.92 2.09 -4.90
C ALA A 163 23.02 1.37 -5.69
N VAL A 164 23.53 0.24 -5.16
CA VAL A 164 24.53 -0.60 -5.83
C VAL A 164 23.99 -1.17 -7.15
N VAL A 165 22.75 -1.65 -7.18
CA VAL A 165 22.12 -2.11 -8.43
C VAL A 165 22.10 -0.99 -9.47
N ARG A 166 21.80 0.24 -9.05
CA ARG A 166 21.73 1.39 -9.96
C ARG A 166 23.09 1.88 -10.43
N SER A 167 24.12 1.78 -9.60
CA SER A 167 25.47 2.27 -9.92
C SER A 167 26.24 1.37 -10.88
N ILE A 168 25.88 0.09 -10.98
CA ILE A 168 26.56 -0.84 -11.89
C ILE A 168 26.01 -0.68 -13.32
N PRO A 169 26.85 -0.38 -14.32
CA PRO A 169 26.42 -0.30 -15.71
C PRO A 169 26.03 -1.70 -16.23
N TYR A 170 25.09 -1.73 -17.17
CA TYR A 170 24.54 -2.99 -17.69
C TYR A 170 25.57 -3.82 -18.50
N GLU A 171 26.68 -3.21 -18.91
CA GLU A 171 27.75 -3.87 -19.68
C GLU A 171 28.39 -5.04 -18.93
N ASN A 172 28.51 -4.94 -17.60
CA ASN A 172 28.92 -6.06 -16.76
C ASN A 172 27.70 -6.87 -16.33
N THR A 173 27.23 -7.74 -17.23
CA THR A 173 26.01 -8.52 -17.05
C THR A 173 26.05 -9.33 -15.75
N VAL A 174 27.13 -10.01 -15.42
CA VAL A 174 27.21 -10.85 -14.21
C VAL A 174 27.12 -10.01 -12.94
N ALA A 175 27.91 -8.93 -12.82
CA ALA A 175 27.89 -8.07 -11.64
C ALA A 175 26.51 -7.44 -11.42
N LYS A 176 25.85 -7.02 -12.52
CA LYS A 176 24.50 -6.45 -12.47
C LYS A 176 23.47 -7.45 -11.97
N HIS A 177 23.49 -8.68 -12.50
CA HIS A 177 22.53 -9.73 -12.10
C HIS A 177 22.76 -10.17 -10.66
N VAL A 178 24.01 -10.25 -10.20
CA VAL A 178 24.33 -10.55 -8.80
C VAL A 178 23.85 -9.43 -7.89
N ALA A 179 24.14 -8.16 -8.19
CA ALA A 179 23.67 -7.04 -7.38
C ALA A 179 22.13 -7.00 -7.31
N TRP A 180 21.47 -7.23 -8.45
CA TRP A 180 20.01 -7.31 -8.53
C TRP A 180 19.47 -8.47 -7.69
N ALA A 181 20.08 -9.66 -7.79
CA ALA A 181 19.70 -10.82 -7.01
C ALA A 181 19.88 -10.60 -5.51
N VAL A 182 20.99 -9.96 -5.10
CA VAL A 182 21.24 -9.55 -3.71
C VAL A 182 20.18 -8.58 -3.23
N HIS A 183 19.79 -7.61 -4.05
CA HIS A 183 18.75 -6.65 -3.69
C HIS A 183 17.37 -7.32 -3.52
N CYS A 184 16.97 -8.19 -4.46
CA CYS A 184 15.75 -8.99 -4.32
C CYS A 184 15.81 -9.92 -3.09
N GLY A 185 16.99 -10.50 -2.84
CA GLY A 185 17.27 -11.32 -1.68
C GLY A 185 17.05 -10.57 -0.37
N ALA A 186 17.65 -9.37 -0.25
CA ALA A 186 17.53 -8.50 0.91
C ALA A 186 16.09 -8.07 1.18
N LEU A 187 15.33 -7.73 0.15
CA LEU A 187 13.91 -7.41 0.28
C LEU A 187 13.09 -8.63 0.72
N GLY A 188 13.38 -9.81 0.18
CA GLY A 188 12.75 -11.06 0.63
C GLY A 188 13.01 -11.32 2.11
N ALA A 189 14.25 -11.08 2.57
CA ALA A 189 14.60 -11.20 3.98
C ALA A 189 13.83 -10.22 4.87
N VAL A 190 13.73 -8.95 4.48
CA VAL A 190 12.94 -7.95 5.23
C VAL A 190 11.45 -8.29 5.27
N LEU A 191 10.94 -8.93 4.22
CA LEU A 191 9.55 -9.41 4.15
C LEU A 191 9.31 -10.72 4.91
N ALA A 192 10.34 -11.42 5.39
CA ALA A 192 10.22 -12.73 6.04
C ALA A 192 9.22 -12.76 7.22
N PRO A 193 9.10 -11.74 8.09
CA PRO A 193 8.11 -11.73 9.18
C PRO A 193 6.65 -11.79 8.69
N MET A 194 6.37 -11.44 7.43
CA MET A 194 5.02 -11.54 6.86
C MET A 194 4.49 -12.98 6.82
N VAL A 195 5.37 -13.99 6.86
CA VAL A 195 4.98 -15.41 6.94
C VAL A 195 4.10 -15.69 8.16
N PHE A 196 4.21 -14.90 9.23
CA PHE A 196 3.33 -15.01 10.41
C PHE A 196 1.87 -14.63 10.16
N LEU A 197 1.57 -13.88 9.09
CA LEU A 197 0.19 -13.57 8.69
C LEU A 197 -0.57 -14.79 8.13
N GLY A 198 0.18 -15.85 7.79
CA GLY A 198 -0.36 -17.11 7.28
C GLY A 198 -0.31 -17.22 5.76
N GLY A 199 0.10 -18.40 5.28
CA GLY A 199 0.21 -18.70 3.84
C GLY A 199 -1.05 -18.40 3.01
N PRO A 200 -2.26 -18.77 3.46
CA PRO A 200 -3.49 -18.48 2.71
C PRO A 200 -3.77 -16.97 2.54
N VAL A 201 -3.46 -16.16 3.55
CA VAL A 201 -3.64 -14.70 3.50
C VAL A 201 -2.66 -14.10 2.49
N LEU A 202 -1.38 -14.51 2.55
CA LEU A 202 -0.36 -14.05 1.62
C LEU A 202 -0.67 -14.46 0.17
N MET A 203 -1.17 -15.67 -0.07
CA MET A 203 -1.53 -16.11 -1.41
C MET A 203 -2.69 -15.27 -1.99
N ARG A 204 -3.70 -14.96 -1.18
CA ARG A 204 -4.79 -14.05 -1.59
C ARG A 204 -4.27 -12.64 -1.85
N ALA A 205 -3.41 -12.12 -0.98
CA ALA A 205 -2.77 -10.82 -1.16
C ALA A 205 -1.96 -10.76 -2.46
N ALA A 206 -1.24 -11.83 -2.80
CA ALA A 206 -0.48 -11.94 -4.04
C ALA A 206 -1.40 -11.89 -5.27
N TRP A 207 -2.49 -12.66 -5.29
CA TRP A 207 -3.46 -12.63 -6.39
C TRP A 207 -4.16 -11.27 -6.54
N TYR A 208 -4.55 -10.62 -5.45
CA TYR A 208 -5.14 -9.29 -5.51
C TYR A 208 -4.13 -8.25 -5.98
N THR A 209 -2.88 -8.35 -5.54
CA THR A 209 -1.81 -7.47 -6.01
C THR A 209 -1.55 -7.67 -7.50
N ALA A 210 -1.50 -8.91 -7.99
CA ALA A 210 -1.37 -9.20 -9.41
C ALA A 210 -2.51 -8.57 -10.23
N GLY A 211 -3.75 -8.66 -9.74
CA GLY A 211 -4.91 -8.01 -10.36
C GLY A 211 -4.82 -6.48 -10.36
N ILE A 212 -4.42 -5.88 -9.23
CA ILE A 212 -4.22 -4.42 -9.11
C ILE A 212 -3.13 -3.95 -10.08
N VAL A 213 -1.98 -4.62 -10.09
CA VAL A 213 -0.84 -4.29 -10.95
C VAL A 213 -1.22 -4.42 -12.42
N ALA A 214 -1.89 -5.49 -12.82
CA ALA A 214 -2.34 -5.69 -14.19
C ALA A 214 -3.38 -4.63 -14.61
N GLY A 215 -4.39 -4.37 -13.78
CA GLY A 215 -5.44 -3.39 -14.08
C GLY A 215 -4.92 -1.95 -14.15
N LEU A 216 -4.03 -1.58 -13.24
CA LEU A 216 -3.38 -0.27 -13.26
C LEU A 216 -2.41 -0.16 -14.44
N SER A 217 -1.61 -1.18 -14.74
CA SER A 217 -0.74 -1.16 -15.94
C SER A 217 -1.55 -1.01 -17.23
N ALA A 218 -2.71 -1.65 -17.34
CA ALA A 218 -3.62 -1.44 -18.47
C ALA A 218 -4.12 0.02 -18.53
N THR A 219 -4.52 0.58 -17.38
CA THR A 219 -4.96 1.98 -17.28
C THR A 219 -3.85 2.95 -17.68
N ALA A 220 -2.61 2.69 -17.28
CA ALA A 220 -1.44 3.49 -17.63
C ALA A 220 -1.20 3.54 -19.14
N ILE A 221 -1.38 2.41 -19.83
CA ILE A 221 -1.23 2.32 -21.30
C ILE A 221 -2.41 2.99 -22.01
N CYS A 222 -3.60 3.02 -21.42
CA CYS A 222 -4.72 3.76 -21.99
C CYS A 222 -4.62 5.28 -21.74
N ALA A 223 -3.98 5.72 -20.66
CA ALA A 223 -3.95 7.13 -20.26
C ALA A 223 -2.94 7.98 -21.07
N PRO A 224 -3.27 9.24 -21.40
CA PRO A 224 -2.36 10.18 -22.07
C PRO A 224 -1.09 10.46 -21.26
N SER A 225 0.02 10.65 -21.99
CA SER A 225 1.37 10.65 -21.46
C SER A 225 1.90 12.04 -21.04
N ASP A 226 1.35 13.15 -21.53
CA ASP A 226 2.04 14.45 -21.44
C ASP A 226 2.08 15.11 -20.05
N LYS A 227 1.52 14.47 -19.01
CA LYS A 227 1.41 15.03 -17.64
C LYS A 227 2.48 14.54 -16.65
N TYR A 228 3.53 13.85 -17.12
CA TYR A 228 4.52 13.20 -16.24
C TYR A 228 5.22 14.10 -15.23
N LEU A 229 5.64 15.31 -15.62
CA LEU A 229 6.40 16.17 -14.71
C LEU A 229 5.51 16.75 -13.59
N MET A 230 4.25 17.06 -13.91
CA MET A 230 3.30 17.61 -12.93
C MET A 230 2.86 16.57 -11.90
N MET A 231 2.88 15.28 -12.24
CA MET A 231 2.43 14.23 -11.35
C MET A 231 3.51 13.78 -10.34
N ALA A 232 4.80 13.97 -10.65
CA ALA A 232 5.90 13.57 -9.77
C ALA A 232 5.93 14.37 -8.45
N GLY A 233 5.62 15.68 -8.49
CA GLY A 233 5.61 16.54 -7.30
C GLY A 233 4.61 16.10 -6.22
N PRO A 234 3.30 15.99 -6.54
CA PRO A 234 2.29 15.51 -5.60
C PRO A 234 2.56 14.08 -5.09
N LEU A 235 3.04 13.18 -5.95
CA LEU A 235 3.40 11.82 -5.55
C LEU A 235 4.56 11.80 -4.53
N ALA A 236 5.58 12.64 -4.72
CA ALA A 236 6.69 12.77 -3.78
C ALA A 236 6.22 13.32 -2.42
N MET A 237 5.33 14.33 -2.41
CA MET A 237 4.73 14.83 -1.17
C MET A 237 3.93 13.74 -0.45
N GLY A 238 3.12 12.98 -1.19
CA GLY A 238 2.37 11.83 -0.65
C GLY A 238 3.28 10.77 -0.05
N LEU A 239 4.43 10.49 -0.68
CA LEU A 239 5.43 9.55 -0.15
C LEU A 239 6.02 10.05 1.16
N GLY A 240 6.32 11.34 1.25
CA GLY A 240 6.75 11.98 2.50
C GLY A 240 5.73 11.81 3.63
N VAL A 241 4.44 12.01 3.35
CA VAL A 241 3.36 11.81 4.34
C VAL A 241 3.31 10.36 4.82
N VAL A 242 3.35 9.39 3.90
CA VAL A 242 3.32 7.96 4.26
C VAL A 242 4.58 7.55 5.03
N PHE A 243 5.74 8.09 4.65
CA PHE A 243 7.01 7.81 5.31
C PHE A 243 7.04 8.36 6.75
N VAL A 244 6.66 9.63 6.95
CA VAL A 244 6.55 10.24 8.27
C VAL A 244 5.50 9.52 9.11
N SER A 245 4.38 9.10 8.51
CA SER A 245 3.35 8.32 9.23
C SER A 245 3.87 6.96 9.67
N ASN A 246 4.73 6.31 8.87
CA ASN A 246 5.36 5.03 9.21
C ASN A 246 6.31 5.17 10.41
N ILE A 247 7.12 6.24 10.43
CA ILE A 247 7.95 6.59 11.60
C ILE A 247 7.06 6.92 12.81
N GLY A 248 5.96 7.64 12.61
CA GLY A 248 5.02 8.01 13.66
C GLY A 248 4.35 6.81 14.35
N CYS A 249 4.06 5.73 13.62
CA CYS A 249 3.52 4.50 14.18
C CYS A 249 4.45 3.84 15.23
N PHE A 250 5.73 4.17 15.24
CA PHE A 250 6.66 3.71 16.27
C PHE A 250 6.47 4.44 17.61
N PHE A 251 6.17 5.73 17.55
CA PHE A 251 6.00 6.57 18.74
C PHE A 251 4.59 6.49 19.34
N PHE A 252 3.59 6.17 18.51
CA PHE A 252 2.19 6.14 18.93
C PHE A 252 1.60 4.73 18.83
N PRO A 253 1.11 4.15 19.94
CA PRO A 253 0.52 2.82 19.92
C PRO A 253 -0.73 2.76 19.01
N PRO A 254 -0.93 1.67 18.26
CA PRO A 254 -2.02 1.55 17.27
C PRO A 254 -3.44 1.52 17.88
N HIS A 255 -3.55 1.34 19.20
CA HIS A 255 -4.83 1.40 19.93
C HIS A 255 -5.28 2.84 20.26
N THR A 256 -4.40 3.82 20.09
CA THR A 256 -4.74 5.25 20.25
C THR A 256 -5.41 5.79 18.99
N ALA A 257 -6.23 6.83 19.10
CA ALA A 257 -6.86 7.45 17.94
C ALA A 257 -5.84 7.98 16.92
N LEU A 258 -4.75 8.60 17.40
CA LEU A 258 -3.64 9.04 16.53
C LEU A 258 -2.88 7.86 15.92
N GLY A 259 -2.50 6.86 16.71
CA GLY A 259 -1.79 5.70 16.20
C GLY A 259 -2.61 4.92 15.16
N ALA A 260 -3.92 4.79 15.37
CA ALA A 260 -4.84 4.22 14.39
C ALA A 260 -4.98 5.08 13.12
N GLY A 261 -4.93 6.40 13.25
CA GLY A 261 -4.90 7.33 12.11
C GLY A 261 -3.63 7.22 11.29
N LEU A 262 -2.47 7.18 11.95
CA LEU A 262 -1.18 6.97 11.29
C LEU A 262 -1.13 5.60 10.63
N ALA A 263 -1.60 4.55 11.30
CA ALA A 263 -1.68 3.21 10.75
C ALA A 263 -2.63 3.15 9.52
N SER A 264 -3.76 3.87 9.54
CA SER A 264 -4.67 3.89 8.39
C SER A 264 -4.07 4.62 7.19
N ILE A 265 -3.33 5.71 7.39
CA ILE A 265 -2.53 6.38 6.34
C ILE A 265 -1.45 5.43 5.82
N VAL A 266 -0.74 4.75 6.73
CA VAL A 266 0.32 3.79 6.42
C VAL A 266 -0.21 2.52 5.77
N VAL A 267 -1.51 2.20 5.80
CA VAL A 267 -2.05 1.01 5.12
C VAL A 267 -2.85 1.40 3.88
N TYR A 268 -3.89 2.23 4.01
CA TYR A 268 -4.78 2.60 2.91
C TYR A 268 -4.23 3.77 2.09
N GLY A 269 -3.74 4.82 2.75
CA GLY A 269 -3.21 6.00 2.06
C GLY A 269 -2.03 5.65 1.15
N GLY A 270 -1.06 4.91 1.69
CA GLY A 270 0.04 4.46 0.84
C GLY A 270 -0.36 3.38 -0.18
N LEU A 271 -1.44 2.61 0.00
CA LEU A 271 -1.89 1.67 -1.04
C LEU A 271 -2.36 2.44 -2.28
N ILE A 272 -3.13 3.51 -2.06
CA ILE A 272 -3.54 4.45 -3.10
C ILE A 272 -2.30 5.11 -3.73
N LEU A 273 -1.38 5.58 -2.90
CA LEU A 273 -0.17 6.25 -3.37
C LEU A 273 0.72 5.34 -4.23
N PHE A 274 1.02 4.13 -3.78
CA PHE A 274 1.87 3.19 -4.54
C PHE A 274 1.16 2.68 -5.79
N SER A 275 -0.18 2.63 -5.79
CA SER A 275 -0.97 2.38 -7.00
C SER A 275 -0.83 3.53 -8.00
N ALA A 276 -0.84 4.78 -7.54
CA ALA A 276 -0.58 5.95 -8.38
C ALA A 276 0.88 6.00 -8.87
N PHE A 277 1.86 5.65 -8.03
CA PHE A 277 3.26 5.49 -8.46
C PHE A 277 3.41 4.37 -9.48
N LEU A 278 2.63 3.30 -9.39
CA LEU A 278 2.67 2.24 -10.39
C LEU A 278 2.19 2.75 -11.74
N LEU A 279 1.08 3.50 -11.78
CA LEU A 279 0.62 4.18 -13.01
C LEU A 279 1.74 5.08 -13.57
N PHE A 280 2.26 5.98 -12.74
CA PHE A 280 3.32 6.91 -13.12
C PHE A 280 4.56 6.20 -13.68
N ASN A 281 5.04 5.17 -12.99
CA ASN A 281 6.26 4.47 -13.37
C ASN A 281 6.06 3.58 -14.60
N THR A 282 4.89 2.96 -14.78
CA THR A 282 4.56 2.22 -15.99
C THR A 282 4.58 3.14 -17.21
N GLN A 283 3.97 4.31 -17.07
CA GLN A 283 3.97 5.29 -18.15
C GLN A 283 5.37 5.87 -18.43
N ARG A 284 6.15 6.16 -17.38
CA ARG A 284 7.56 6.57 -17.50
C ARG A 284 8.40 5.51 -18.19
N LEU A 285 8.20 4.23 -17.86
CA LEU A 285 8.91 3.10 -18.48
C LEU A 285 8.63 3.06 -19.99
N VAL A 286 7.37 3.18 -20.41
CA VAL A 286 7.01 3.17 -21.82
C VAL A 286 7.68 4.33 -22.57
N LYS A 287 7.57 5.55 -22.04
CA LYS A 287 8.24 6.72 -22.62
C LYS A 287 9.76 6.55 -22.66
N GLN A 288 10.35 5.97 -21.63
CA GLN A 288 11.77 5.67 -21.60
C GLN A 288 12.15 4.64 -22.68
N ALA A 289 11.34 3.61 -22.88
CA ALA A 289 11.58 2.58 -23.91
C ALA A 289 11.46 3.13 -25.33
N GLU A 290 10.51 4.05 -25.57
CA GLU A 290 10.31 4.75 -26.85
C GLU A 290 11.43 5.75 -27.16
N LEU A 291 11.83 6.58 -26.17
CA LEU A 291 12.81 7.66 -26.36
C LEU A 291 14.26 7.20 -26.31
N HIS A 292 14.56 6.00 -25.82
CA HIS A 292 15.94 5.51 -25.80
C HIS A 292 16.43 5.28 -27.23
N PRO A 293 17.51 5.94 -27.67
CA PRO A 293 18.04 5.76 -29.01
C PRO A 293 18.35 4.29 -29.28
N HIS A 294 18.01 3.81 -30.48
CA HIS A 294 18.33 2.45 -30.91
C HIS A 294 19.80 2.37 -31.35
N GLN A 295 20.46 1.22 -31.16
CA GLN A 295 21.86 1.04 -31.53
C GLN A 295 22.12 1.28 -33.03
N SER A 296 21.09 1.16 -33.89
CA SER A 296 21.16 1.49 -35.32
C SER A 296 21.12 3.00 -35.64
N GLN A 297 20.81 3.88 -34.68
CA GLN A 297 20.92 5.34 -34.85
C GLN A 297 22.36 5.83 -34.62
N TYR A 298 23.29 4.96 -34.17
CA TYR A 298 24.71 5.28 -34.03
C TYR A 298 25.51 5.17 -35.34
N TYR A 299 24.85 4.88 -36.48
CA TYR A 299 25.52 4.79 -37.79
C TYR A 299 25.58 6.11 -38.56
N GLY A 300 25.17 7.23 -37.97
CA GLY A 300 25.23 8.55 -38.60
C GLY A 300 25.47 9.66 -37.59
N GLU A 301 26.65 10.29 -37.72
CA GLU A 301 27.01 11.62 -37.21
C GLU A 301 27.40 11.75 -35.73
N GLN A 302 28.69 11.47 -35.49
CA GLN A 302 29.48 12.05 -34.41
C GLN A 302 29.58 13.58 -34.57
N GLN A 303 28.89 14.38 -33.75
CA GLN A 303 29.27 15.78 -33.48
C GLN A 303 29.07 16.18 -32.00
N HIS A 304 30.14 15.99 -31.23
CA HIS A 304 30.78 16.90 -30.27
C HIS A 304 29.95 17.96 -29.49
N TYR A 305 29.82 17.79 -28.16
CA TYR A 305 30.12 18.82 -27.15
C TYR A 305 30.32 18.20 -25.74
N GLY A 306 31.58 18.05 -25.32
CA GLY A 306 32.00 18.30 -23.94
C GLY A 306 31.48 17.44 -22.76
N GLY A 307 31.09 16.19 -22.94
CA GLY A 307 30.84 15.27 -21.82
C GLY A 307 30.77 13.83 -22.30
N GLN A 308 31.52 12.92 -21.65
CA GLN A 308 31.45 11.49 -21.90
C GLN A 308 30.04 10.97 -21.59
N MET A 309 29.13 11.03 -22.57
CA MET A 309 27.87 10.30 -22.53
C MET A 309 28.11 8.96 -23.21
N GLU A 310 28.59 8.02 -22.42
CA GLU A 310 28.57 6.59 -22.73
C GLU A 310 27.09 6.19 -22.91
N TYR A 311 26.64 6.19 -24.15
CA TYR A 311 25.27 5.79 -24.47
C TYR A 311 25.14 4.27 -24.33
N GLY A 312 25.03 3.81 -23.09
CA GLY A 312 24.91 2.41 -22.74
C GLY A 312 23.61 1.78 -23.26
N ALA A 313 23.64 0.45 -23.43
CA ALA A 313 22.46 -0.34 -23.75
C ALA A 313 21.31 -0.06 -22.76
N PHE A 314 20.07 -0.11 -23.24
CA PHE A 314 18.88 0.03 -22.39
C PHE A 314 18.98 -0.96 -21.21
N ASP A 315 18.90 -0.45 -19.98
CA ASP A 315 19.02 -1.26 -18.77
C ASP A 315 17.63 -1.63 -18.21
N PRO A 316 17.11 -2.83 -18.54
CA PRO A 316 15.80 -3.27 -18.07
C PRO A 316 15.76 -3.51 -16.56
N ILE A 317 16.90 -3.84 -15.93
CA ILE A 317 17.01 -4.13 -14.49
C ILE A 317 16.81 -2.85 -13.67
N ASN A 318 17.42 -1.75 -14.11
CA ASN A 318 17.23 -0.45 -13.48
C ASN A 318 15.82 0.11 -13.76
N ALA A 319 15.30 -0.10 -14.97
CA ALA A 319 13.99 0.42 -15.37
C ALA A 319 12.82 -0.26 -14.61
N GLN A 320 12.91 -1.56 -14.31
CA GLN A 320 11.87 -2.27 -13.54
C GLN A 320 11.87 -1.95 -12.05
N LEU A 321 12.99 -1.44 -11.50
CA LEU A 321 13.20 -1.39 -10.06
C LEU A 321 12.17 -0.50 -9.32
N SER A 322 11.73 0.60 -9.94
CA SER A 322 10.68 1.44 -9.37
C SER A 322 9.31 0.75 -9.38
N ILE A 323 8.96 0.04 -10.46
CA ILE A 323 7.71 -0.71 -10.58
C ILE A 323 7.71 -1.85 -9.57
N TYR A 324 8.79 -2.62 -9.48
CA TYR A 324 8.97 -3.69 -8.51
C TYR A 324 8.79 -3.23 -7.06
N MET A 325 9.35 -2.07 -6.69
CA MET A 325 9.12 -1.48 -5.37
C MET A 325 7.65 -1.15 -5.11
N ASN A 326 6.93 -0.62 -6.11
CA ASN A 326 5.51 -0.35 -5.95
C ASN A 326 4.72 -1.64 -5.78
N VAL A 327 5.04 -2.69 -6.54
CA VAL A 327 4.39 -4.01 -6.43
C VAL A 327 4.57 -4.59 -5.03
N LEU A 328 5.78 -4.58 -4.47
CA LEU A 328 6.02 -5.06 -3.11
C LEU A 328 5.29 -4.23 -2.06
N ASN A 329 5.26 -2.91 -2.22
CA ASN A 329 4.53 -2.05 -1.29
C ASN A 329 3.02 -2.28 -1.32
N ILE A 330 2.44 -2.46 -2.51
CA ILE A 330 1.02 -2.84 -2.68
C ILE A 330 0.77 -4.20 -2.03
N PHE A 331 1.63 -5.18 -2.28
CA PHE A 331 1.52 -6.53 -1.69
C PHE A 331 1.50 -6.51 -0.17
N MET A 332 2.48 -5.83 0.47
CA MET A 332 2.54 -5.72 1.92
C MET A 332 1.26 -5.12 2.50
N ARG A 333 0.70 -4.10 1.85
CA ARG A 333 -0.52 -3.43 2.29
C ARG A 333 -1.75 -4.31 2.12
N MET A 334 -1.85 -5.01 1.01
CA MET A 334 -2.91 -6.00 0.81
C MET A 334 -2.83 -7.13 1.84
N ALA A 335 -1.63 -7.61 2.16
CA ALA A 335 -1.43 -8.60 3.22
C ALA A 335 -1.89 -8.07 4.59
N MET A 336 -1.53 -6.84 4.95
CA MET A 336 -1.98 -6.20 6.20
C MET A 336 -3.51 -6.00 6.24
N ILE A 337 -4.13 -5.59 5.14
CA ILE A 337 -5.59 -5.43 5.06
C ILE A 337 -6.28 -6.78 5.27
N LEU A 338 -5.82 -7.82 4.59
CA LEU A 338 -6.42 -9.17 4.66
C LEU A 338 -6.12 -9.90 5.98
N SER A 339 -5.02 -9.57 6.66
CA SER A 339 -4.71 -10.15 7.97
C SER A 339 -5.58 -9.58 9.10
N GLY A 340 -6.41 -8.57 8.82
CA GLY A 340 -7.32 -7.98 9.80
C GLY A 340 -6.70 -6.86 10.62
N PHE A 341 -5.63 -6.22 10.12
CA PHE A 341 -4.98 -5.06 10.77
C PHE A 341 -5.93 -3.85 10.94
N GLY A 342 -7.11 -3.86 10.30
CA GLY A 342 -8.15 -2.83 10.33
C GLY A 342 -9.31 -3.01 11.33
N GLY A 343 -9.20 -3.91 12.32
CA GLY A 343 -10.09 -3.87 13.49
C GLY A 343 -11.46 -4.53 13.33
N GLN A 344 -11.51 -5.80 12.91
CA GLN A 344 -12.77 -6.57 12.89
C GLN A 344 -12.59 -8.07 13.19
N ARG A 345 -11.94 -8.39 14.31
CA ARG A 345 -12.02 -9.73 14.94
C ARG A 345 -12.42 -9.61 16.41
N ARG A 346 -13.62 -9.09 16.63
CA ARG A 346 -14.45 -9.39 17.81
C ARG A 346 -15.90 -9.52 17.36
N LYS A 347 -16.19 -10.64 16.70
CA LYS A 347 -17.46 -11.35 16.76
C LYS A 347 -17.13 -12.83 16.61
#